data_AF-A0A7S4IF22-F1
#
_entry.id   AF-A0A7S4IF22-F1
#
_cell.length_a   1.000
_cell.length_b   1.000
_cell.length_c   1.000
_cell.angle_alpha   90.00
_cell.angle_beta   90.00
_cell.angle_gamma   90.00
#
_symmetry.space_group_name_H-M   'P 1'
#
loop_
_entity.id
_entity.type
_entity.pdbx_description
1 polymer ?
#
loop_
_entity_poly.entity_id
_entity_poly.type
_entity_poly.pdbx_seq_one_letter_code
_entity_poly.pdbx_strand_id
1 'polypeptide(L)'
;FVVENGPATMTTNEEDFTLNSSTLDIEGGGVYSLTSSTITVSSGSSDMEGGNIDLESTVGNIHFESAGLTEILSADSSIAGEEFDSNEDGISFTSETSSIQITNTENDIFFTSGGDISMVTEASLGSISMDAANVLISSNGENQDVISTTESAMTIETLNLMTMTADSDFMLTAAQALTFTQTDFTVKMDSDISTISERGSVLINHVGPTAFGVLLLSGDLSGASTARDNTLQLDSTQTSTYTSNDGISFASTGFSESRRQQDGDSNAHQQFEQSVGFSARTYEPEGHIIFDSRSSSVALDANKNMILDTDQTMLIDTFEGQSYDARQQLIMESEDGPIYYAGALGIDIQVPGGSTYFSSHQYTDIFADRDITFQADDDLDITSFHSHIEVTSFNNADILVDASKFSRMTAGSELNVFSQGDLLFTAED
;
A
#
# COMPACT_ATOMS: atom_id res chain seq x y z
N PHE A 1 -37.90 6.83 1.42
CA PHE A 1 -38.73 6.65 0.22
C PHE A 1 -38.71 5.16 -0.09
N VAL A 2 -39.85 4.48 -0.14
CA VAL A 2 -39.88 3.03 -0.38
C VAL A 2 -40.41 2.77 -1.79
N VAL A 3 -39.62 2.10 -2.63
CA VAL A 3 -40.05 1.66 -3.97
C VAL A 3 -40.03 0.14 -4.02
N GLU A 4 -41.16 -0.47 -3.66
CA GLU A 4 -41.26 -1.92 -3.46
C GLU A 4 -41.10 -2.76 -4.75
N ASN A 5 -41.24 -2.18 -5.95
CA ASN A 5 -41.11 -2.91 -7.24
C ASN A 5 -40.75 -1.99 -8.42
N GLY A 6 -39.60 -2.21 -9.07
CA GLY A 6 -39.16 -1.54 -10.31
C GLY A 6 -38.14 -0.42 -10.09
N PRO A 7 -37.51 0.12 -11.15
CA PRO A 7 -36.54 1.20 -11.04
C PRO A 7 -37.22 2.48 -10.53
N ALA A 8 -36.54 3.17 -9.64
CA ALA A 8 -36.93 4.46 -9.09
C ALA A 8 -36.02 5.54 -9.68
N THR A 9 -36.44 6.15 -10.78
CA THR A 9 -35.71 7.28 -11.36
C THR A 9 -36.27 8.58 -10.80
N MET A 10 -35.43 9.36 -10.15
CA MET A 10 -35.74 10.75 -9.77
C MET A 10 -34.88 11.65 -10.65
N THR A 11 -35.47 12.21 -11.72
CA THR A 11 -34.80 13.27 -12.50
C THR A 11 -35.36 14.60 -12.06
N THR A 12 -34.49 15.51 -11.64
CA THR A 12 -34.86 16.89 -11.33
C THR A 12 -34.38 17.80 -12.47
N ASN A 13 -35.22 18.75 -12.85
CA ASN A 13 -34.84 19.82 -13.79
C ASN A 13 -34.45 21.11 -13.02
N GLU A 14 -34.38 21.05 -11.69
CA GLU A 14 -33.92 22.15 -10.85
C GLU A 14 -32.39 22.09 -10.72
N GLU A 15 -31.77 23.25 -10.51
CA GLU A 15 -30.31 23.38 -10.43
C GLU A 15 -29.73 22.47 -9.33
N ASP A 16 -30.41 22.31 -8.19
CA ASP A 16 -29.91 21.53 -7.06
C ASP A 16 -30.95 20.52 -6.53
N PHE A 17 -30.49 19.32 -6.20
CA PHE A 17 -31.24 18.36 -5.40
C PHE A 17 -30.75 18.43 -3.96
N THR A 18 -31.58 18.91 -3.04
CA THR A 18 -31.28 18.91 -1.61
C THR A 18 -32.29 18.08 -0.85
N LEU A 19 -31.81 17.08 -0.11
CA LEU A 19 -32.61 16.29 0.79
C LEU A 19 -32.15 16.48 2.24
N ASN A 20 -33.02 17.06 3.06
CA ASN A 20 -32.79 17.25 4.50
C ASN A 20 -33.74 16.35 5.29
N SER A 21 -33.21 15.37 6.03
CA SER A 21 -34.03 14.44 6.83
C SER A 21 -33.41 14.14 8.19
N SER A 22 -34.21 13.73 9.17
CA SER A 22 -33.65 13.12 10.40
C SER A 22 -33.14 11.71 10.15
N THR A 23 -33.76 10.99 9.22
CA THR A 23 -33.37 9.65 8.77
C THR A 23 -33.71 9.56 7.29
N LEU A 24 -32.73 9.28 6.45
CA LEU A 24 -32.95 8.89 5.07
C LEU A 24 -32.90 7.38 5.00
N ASP A 25 -33.97 6.81 4.48
CA ASP A 25 -34.11 5.38 4.26
C ASP A 25 -34.68 5.22 2.84
N ILE A 26 -33.89 4.65 1.94
CA ILE A 26 -34.25 4.37 0.55
C ILE A 26 -34.16 2.85 0.35
N GLU A 27 -35.32 2.17 0.36
CA GLU A 27 -35.38 0.71 0.14
C GLU A 27 -36.05 0.39 -1.20
N GLY A 28 -35.39 -0.40 -2.06
CA GLY A 28 -36.08 -1.05 -3.18
C GLY A 28 -35.21 -1.89 -4.12
N GLY A 29 -35.81 -2.91 -4.73
CA GLY A 29 -35.09 -3.92 -5.53
C GLY A 29 -34.81 -3.54 -7.00
N GLY A 30 -34.75 -2.26 -7.35
CA GLY A 30 -34.57 -1.78 -8.73
C GLY A 30 -33.50 -0.67 -8.84
N VAL A 31 -33.23 -0.17 -10.04
CA VAL A 31 -32.24 0.92 -10.22
C VAL A 31 -32.77 2.23 -9.63
N TYR A 32 -32.07 2.77 -8.65
CA TYR A 32 -32.15 4.13 -8.15
C TYR A 32 -31.24 5.02 -8.98
N SER A 33 -31.82 5.91 -9.78
CA SER A 33 -31.03 6.85 -10.57
C SER A 33 -31.46 8.28 -10.27
N LEU A 34 -30.50 9.12 -9.87
CA LEU A 34 -30.67 10.55 -9.64
C LEU A 34 -29.64 11.32 -10.47
N THR A 35 -30.13 12.18 -11.35
CA THR A 35 -29.31 13.15 -12.09
C THR A 35 -29.75 14.56 -11.70
N SER A 36 -28.81 15.41 -11.28
CA SER A 36 -29.02 16.80 -10.85
C SER A 36 -27.77 17.65 -11.14
N SER A 37 -27.82 18.99 -11.01
CA SER A 37 -26.59 19.80 -11.13
C SER A 37 -25.78 19.82 -9.84
N THR A 38 -26.43 19.80 -8.67
CA THR A 38 -25.78 19.44 -7.39
C THR A 38 -26.64 18.39 -6.68
N ILE A 39 -26.01 17.48 -5.92
CA ILE A 39 -26.70 16.54 -5.04
C ILE A 39 -26.20 16.75 -3.60
N THR A 40 -27.08 17.22 -2.71
CA THR A 40 -26.78 17.30 -1.28
C THR A 40 -27.78 16.49 -0.48
N VAL A 41 -27.27 15.57 0.33
CA VAL A 41 -28.05 14.76 1.26
C VAL A 41 -27.54 15.04 2.67
N SER A 42 -28.31 15.77 3.47
CA SER A 42 -28.04 15.98 4.90
C SER A 42 -29.03 15.19 5.74
N SER A 43 -28.53 14.23 6.52
CA SER A 43 -29.34 13.28 7.28
C SER A 43 -28.87 13.11 8.73
N GLY A 44 -29.74 12.64 9.62
CA GLY A 44 -29.28 12.14 10.93
C GLY A 44 -28.72 10.72 10.86
N SER A 45 -29.20 9.92 9.92
CA SER A 45 -28.64 8.66 9.42
C SER A 45 -29.12 8.48 7.99
N SER A 46 -28.30 7.91 7.12
CA SER A 46 -28.65 7.61 5.73
C SER A 46 -28.40 6.15 5.44
N ASP A 47 -29.45 5.48 5.01
CA ASP A 47 -29.48 4.08 4.61
C ASP A 47 -30.09 4.03 3.20
N MET A 48 -29.33 3.46 2.26
CA MET A 48 -29.77 3.23 0.89
C MET A 48 -29.60 1.75 0.57
N GLU A 49 -30.70 1.01 0.61
CA GLU A 49 -30.75 -0.42 0.37
C GLU A 49 -31.45 -0.77 -0.96
N GLY A 50 -30.74 -1.53 -1.79
CA GLY A 50 -31.29 -2.34 -2.86
C GLY A 50 -30.95 -1.88 -4.28
N GLY A 51 -31.12 -2.83 -5.23
CA GLY A 51 -30.90 -2.64 -6.67
C GLY A 51 -29.57 -1.96 -7.02
N ASN A 52 -29.55 -1.13 -8.06
CA ASN A 52 -28.37 -0.33 -8.41
C ASN A 52 -28.57 1.10 -7.91
N ILE A 53 -27.52 1.76 -7.43
CA ILE A 53 -27.55 3.16 -7.00
C ILE A 53 -26.66 3.99 -7.91
N ASP A 54 -27.28 4.73 -8.82
CA ASP A 54 -26.64 5.58 -9.82
C ASP A 54 -26.90 7.05 -9.49
N LEU A 55 -25.89 7.76 -9.01
CA LEU A 55 -25.98 9.18 -8.69
C LEU A 55 -25.04 9.96 -9.61
N GLU A 56 -25.61 10.89 -10.35
CA GLU A 56 -24.88 11.67 -11.34
C GLU A 56 -25.11 13.16 -11.08
N SER A 57 -24.02 13.89 -10.91
CA SER A 57 -24.03 15.34 -10.86
C SER A 57 -23.50 15.92 -12.16
N THR A 58 -24.15 16.97 -12.67
CA THR A 58 -23.88 17.53 -14.01
C THR A 58 -23.13 18.86 -13.99
N VAL A 59 -22.98 19.53 -12.84
CA VAL A 59 -22.35 20.86 -12.70
C VAL A 59 -21.67 21.09 -11.33
N GLY A 60 -21.91 20.24 -10.35
CA GLY A 60 -21.62 20.53 -8.94
C GLY A 60 -21.36 19.27 -8.12
N ASN A 61 -21.10 19.45 -6.82
CA ASN A 61 -20.69 18.35 -5.96
C ASN A 61 -21.82 17.34 -5.66
N ILE A 62 -21.41 16.10 -5.40
CA ILE A 62 -22.22 15.12 -4.68
C ILE A 62 -21.74 15.11 -3.23
N HIS A 63 -22.59 15.54 -2.30
CA HIS A 63 -22.27 15.66 -0.88
C HIS A 63 -23.25 14.87 -0.02
N PHE A 64 -22.71 13.92 0.73
CA PHE A 64 -23.40 13.16 1.76
C PHE A 64 -22.90 13.60 3.13
N GLU A 65 -23.80 14.19 3.91
CA GLU A 65 -23.55 14.58 5.30
C GLU A 65 -24.52 13.81 6.20
N SER A 66 -23.99 13.01 7.11
CA SER A 66 -24.79 12.32 8.10
C SER A 66 -24.27 12.55 9.51
N ALA A 67 -25.17 12.91 10.43
CA ALA A 67 -24.80 12.91 11.84
C ALA A 67 -24.47 11.48 12.32
N GLY A 68 -25.05 10.45 11.70
CA GLY A 68 -24.95 9.04 12.08
C GLY A 68 -24.35 8.18 10.98
N LEU A 69 -24.81 6.93 10.86
CA LEU A 69 -24.31 5.99 9.85
C LEU A 69 -24.67 6.49 8.44
N THR A 70 -23.69 6.47 7.53
CA THR A 70 -23.92 6.54 6.08
C THR A 70 -23.71 5.15 5.51
N GLU A 71 -24.80 4.49 5.10
CA GLU A 71 -24.81 3.14 4.56
C GLU A 71 -25.37 3.14 3.15
N ILE A 72 -24.63 2.54 2.23
CA ILE A 72 -25.06 2.23 0.87
C ILE A 72 -24.92 0.71 0.72
N LEU A 73 -26.04 0.00 0.65
CA LEU A 73 -26.12 -1.44 0.46
C LEU A 73 -26.80 -1.73 -0.87
N SER A 74 -26.03 -2.03 -1.91
CA SER A 74 -26.57 -2.18 -3.26
C SER A 74 -26.11 -3.47 -3.95
N ALA A 75 -26.70 -3.78 -5.09
CA ALA A 75 -26.15 -4.74 -6.04
C ALA A 75 -24.99 -4.12 -6.84
N ASP A 76 -25.08 -2.82 -7.14
CA ASP A 76 -24.10 -2.03 -7.89
C ASP A 76 -24.25 -0.54 -7.52
N SER A 77 -23.16 0.21 -7.41
CA SER A 77 -23.21 1.65 -7.13
C SER A 77 -22.23 2.41 -8.00
N SER A 78 -22.77 3.38 -8.74
CA SER A 78 -22.01 4.34 -9.52
C SER A 78 -22.34 5.74 -9.06
N ILE A 79 -21.37 6.41 -8.42
CA ILE A 79 -21.51 7.82 -8.04
C ILE A 79 -20.50 8.60 -8.88
N ALA A 80 -21.02 9.45 -9.75
CA ALA A 80 -20.25 10.23 -10.71
C ALA A 80 -20.53 11.73 -10.53
N GLY A 81 -19.51 12.51 -10.20
CA GLY A 81 -19.51 13.94 -10.53
C GLY A 81 -18.99 14.05 -11.96
N GLU A 82 -19.78 14.59 -12.90
CA GLU A 82 -19.38 14.61 -14.31
C GLU A 82 -17.98 15.24 -14.51
N GLU A 83 -17.26 14.67 -15.47
CA GLU A 83 -16.13 15.32 -16.12
C GLU A 83 -16.66 16.31 -17.18
N PHE A 84 -15.96 17.43 -17.39
CA PHE A 84 -16.06 18.35 -18.56
C PHE A 84 -16.95 19.59 -18.46
N ASP A 85 -17.07 20.22 -17.30
CA ASP A 85 -17.30 21.68 -17.25
C ASP A 85 -16.06 22.42 -16.66
N SER A 86 -16.11 23.77 -16.56
CA SER A 86 -14.96 24.54 -16.08
C SER A 86 -14.85 24.62 -14.55
N ASN A 87 -15.74 23.93 -13.83
CA ASN A 87 -15.81 23.85 -12.38
C ASN A 87 -15.38 22.44 -11.95
N GLU A 88 -14.63 22.37 -10.86
CA GLU A 88 -14.18 21.11 -10.28
C GLU A 88 -15.30 20.54 -9.41
N ASP A 89 -15.86 19.41 -9.81
CA ASP A 89 -16.97 18.74 -9.13
C ASP A 89 -16.48 17.57 -8.29
N GLY A 90 -16.60 17.67 -6.97
CA GLY A 90 -16.14 16.66 -6.02
C GLY A 90 -17.23 15.71 -5.52
N ILE A 91 -16.80 14.53 -5.05
CA ILE A 91 -17.64 13.58 -4.31
C ILE A 91 -17.20 13.61 -2.84
N SER A 92 -18.12 13.78 -1.91
CA SER A 92 -17.78 13.79 -0.49
C SER A 92 -18.79 13.04 0.38
N PHE A 93 -18.27 12.26 1.32
CA PHE A 93 -19.01 11.58 2.37
C PHE A 93 -18.49 12.02 3.73
N THR A 94 -19.37 12.44 4.63
CA THR A 94 -19.04 12.86 5.98
C THR A 94 -19.98 12.21 6.99
N SER A 95 -19.41 11.52 7.96
CA SER A 95 -20.14 10.93 9.10
C SER A 95 -19.61 11.51 10.43
N GLU A 96 -20.43 12.26 11.14
CA GLU A 96 -20.00 12.96 12.37
C GLU A 96 -19.85 12.02 13.57
N THR A 97 -20.79 11.09 13.77
CA THR A 97 -20.86 10.25 14.99
C THR A 97 -20.76 8.74 14.75
N SER A 98 -20.64 8.30 13.49
CA SER A 98 -20.63 6.87 13.13
C SER A 98 -19.66 6.57 11.98
N SER A 99 -19.89 5.46 11.27
CA SER A 99 -19.13 4.97 10.12
C SER A 99 -19.71 5.41 8.77
N ILE A 100 -18.88 5.28 7.73
CA ILE A 100 -19.29 5.23 6.32
C ILE A 100 -19.12 3.77 5.87
N GLN A 101 -20.19 3.15 5.36
CA GLN A 101 -20.21 1.77 4.91
C GLN A 101 -20.82 1.69 3.50
N ILE A 102 -20.07 1.13 2.56
CA ILE A 102 -20.50 0.99 1.17
C ILE A 102 -20.28 -0.48 0.78
N THR A 103 -21.37 -1.24 0.70
CA THR A 103 -21.33 -2.68 0.47
C THR A 103 -22.11 -3.02 -0.79
N ASN A 104 -21.42 -3.53 -1.80
CA ASN A 104 -22.03 -3.96 -3.05
C ASN A 104 -21.91 -5.48 -3.21
N THR A 105 -23.04 -6.15 -3.01
CA THR A 105 -23.09 -7.61 -2.84
C THR A 105 -22.96 -8.40 -4.15
N GLU A 106 -23.11 -7.76 -5.32
CA GLU A 106 -23.12 -8.45 -6.62
C GLU A 106 -22.10 -7.91 -7.64
N ASN A 107 -21.81 -6.60 -7.66
CA ASN A 107 -21.00 -5.97 -8.70
C ASN A 107 -19.97 -5.00 -8.11
N ASP A 108 -20.08 -3.71 -8.40
CA ASP A 108 -18.94 -2.81 -8.39
C ASP A 108 -19.25 -1.54 -7.59
N ILE A 109 -18.23 -0.93 -6.99
CA ILE A 109 -18.29 0.44 -6.45
C ILE A 109 -17.48 1.33 -7.37
N PHE A 110 -18.12 2.31 -7.99
CA PHE A 110 -17.47 3.28 -8.87
C PHE A 110 -17.66 4.70 -8.35
N PHE A 111 -16.57 5.35 -7.98
CA PHE A 111 -16.50 6.79 -7.71
C PHE A 111 -15.66 7.44 -8.80
N THR A 112 -16.28 8.26 -9.64
CA THR A 112 -15.57 9.01 -10.68
C THR A 112 -15.90 10.49 -10.53
N SER A 113 -14.89 11.33 -10.48
CA SER A 113 -15.03 12.73 -10.13
C SER A 113 -14.11 13.58 -11.00
N GLY A 114 -14.63 14.69 -11.52
CA GLY A 114 -13.82 15.76 -12.11
C GLY A 114 -13.05 16.56 -11.05
N GLY A 115 -13.45 16.46 -9.78
CA GLY A 115 -12.85 17.10 -8.62
C GLY A 115 -12.40 16.11 -7.52
N ASP A 116 -12.11 16.60 -6.32
CA ASP A 116 -11.70 15.78 -5.17
C ASP A 116 -12.72 14.68 -4.81
N ILE A 117 -12.22 13.52 -4.37
CA ILE A 117 -13.04 12.49 -3.72
C ILE A 117 -12.65 12.41 -2.24
N SER A 118 -13.58 12.69 -1.35
CA SER A 118 -13.33 12.75 0.09
C SER A 118 -14.26 11.85 0.92
N MET A 119 -13.70 11.09 1.86
CA MET A 119 -14.48 10.33 2.85
C MET A 119 -13.95 10.57 4.26
N VAL A 120 -14.79 11.12 5.12
CA VAL A 120 -14.37 11.53 6.47
C VAL A 120 -15.33 11.01 7.53
N THR A 121 -14.79 10.36 8.55
CA THR A 121 -15.52 10.05 9.79
C THR A 121 -14.90 10.82 10.95
N GLU A 122 -15.68 11.67 11.63
CA GLU A 122 -15.20 12.44 12.79
C GLU A 122 -15.34 11.68 14.12
N ALA A 123 -16.03 10.54 14.09
CA ALA A 123 -16.32 9.75 15.27
C ALA A 123 -15.13 8.88 15.68
N SER A 124 -14.77 8.89 16.97
CA SER A 124 -13.63 8.12 17.50
C SER A 124 -13.69 6.60 17.31
N LEU A 125 -14.86 6.06 16.97
CA LEU A 125 -15.08 4.65 16.61
C LEU A 125 -15.66 4.49 15.19
N GLY A 126 -15.93 5.59 14.49
CA GLY A 126 -16.42 5.59 13.12
C GLY A 126 -15.36 5.06 12.19
N SER A 127 -15.73 4.08 11.37
CA SER A 127 -14.87 3.40 10.39
C SER A 127 -15.27 3.78 8.97
N ILE A 128 -14.37 3.59 8.01
CA ILE A 128 -14.71 3.60 6.58
C ILE A 128 -14.56 2.17 6.08
N SER A 129 -15.63 1.59 5.53
CA SER A 129 -15.58 0.24 4.95
C SER A 129 -16.20 0.19 3.56
N MET A 130 -15.49 -0.44 2.63
CA MET A 130 -15.98 -0.78 1.29
C MET A 130 -15.84 -2.28 1.05
N ASP A 131 -16.87 -2.92 0.53
CA ASP A 131 -16.88 -4.34 0.16
C ASP A 131 -17.60 -4.51 -1.18
N ALA A 132 -16.91 -4.95 -2.23
CA ALA A 132 -17.48 -5.15 -3.55
C ALA A 132 -16.70 -6.17 -4.41
N ALA A 133 -17.23 -6.57 -5.57
CA ALA A 133 -16.46 -7.38 -6.50
C ALA A 133 -15.31 -6.56 -7.12
N ASN A 134 -15.60 -5.33 -7.56
CA ASN A 134 -14.60 -4.37 -8.02
C ASN A 134 -14.79 -3.00 -7.33
N VAL A 135 -13.70 -2.28 -7.08
CA VAL A 135 -13.71 -0.88 -6.61
C VAL A 135 -12.89 -0.03 -7.57
N LEU A 136 -13.50 1.03 -8.12
CA LEU A 136 -12.81 2.11 -8.83
C LEU A 136 -13.02 3.42 -8.08
N ILE A 137 -11.94 4.10 -7.74
CA ILE A 137 -11.97 5.48 -7.25
C ILE A 137 -11.08 6.30 -8.19
N SER A 138 -11.67 7.22 -8.94
CA SER A 138 -11.00 7.96 -10.01
C SER A 138 -11.29 9.44 -9.88
N SER A 139 -10.27 10.23 -9.60
CA SER A 139 -10.32 11.69 -9.72
C SER A 139 -9.42 12.13 -10.89
N ASN A 140 -10.00 12.79 -11.89
CA ASN A 140 -9.37 12.98 -13.20
C ASN A 140 -9.14 14.44 -13.59
N GLY A 141 -9.50 15.41 -12.73
CA GLY A 141 -9.22 16.83 -12.95
C GLY A 141 -7.81 17.22 -12.52
N GLU A 142 -7.32 18.37 -13.02
CA GLU A 142 -5.99 18.88 -12.60
C GLU A 142 -5.96 19.18 -11.10
N ASN A 143 -4.91 18.73 -10.40
CA ASN A 143 -4.70 19.00 -8.98
C ASN A 143 -5.84 18.48 -8.06
N GLN A 144 -6.44 17.33 -8.40
CA GLN A 144 -7.53 16.76 -7.61
C GLN A 144 -7.08 15.56 -6.77
N ASP A 145 -7.50 15.58 -5.51
CA ASP A 145 -7.05 14.68 -4.47
C ASP A 145 -8.08 13.57 -4.20
N VAL A 146 -7.59 12.41 -3.77
CA VAL A 146 -8.43 11.38 -3.16
C VAL A 146 -8.03 11.24 -1.70
N ILE A 147 -8.93 11.66 -0.81
CA ILE A 147 -8.67 11.77 0.62
C ILE A 147 -9.65 10.90 1.39
N SER A 148 -9.16 10.00 2.24
CA SER A 148 -10.03 9.33 3.22
C SER A 148 -9.42 9.39 4.62
N THR A 149 -10.19 9.82 5.60
CA THR A 149 -9.75 10.01 6.99
C THR A 149 -10.73 9.39 7.99
N THR A 150 -10.22 8.56 8.89
CA THR A 150 -11.03 7.94 9.94
C THR A 150 -10.29 7.81 11.27
N GLU A 151 -10.99 8.00 12.39
CA GLU A 151 -10.47 7.79 13.75
C GLU A 151 -10.53 6.31 14.19
N SER A 152 -11.05 5.43 13.34
CA SER A 152 -11.10 3.98 13.56
C SER A 152 -10.33 3.25 12.46
N ALA A 153 -10.80 2.08 12.03
CA ALA A 153 -10.23 1.34 10.93
C ALA A 153 -10.80 1.79 9.58
N MET A 154 -9.95 1.73 8.55
CA MET A 154 -10.33 1.79 7.15
C MET A 154 -10.11 0.41 6.52
N THR A 155 -11.15 -0.17 5.94
CA THR A 155 -11.08 -1.47 5.27
C THR A 155 -11.68 -1.37 3.88
N ILE A 156 -10.94 -1.78 2.86
CA ILE A 156 -11.46 -1.92 1.51
C ILE A 156 -11.19 -3.37 1.08
N GLU A 157 -12.27 -4.13 0.92
CA GLU A 157 -12.24 -5.53 0.51
C GLU A 157 -12.81 -5.64 -0.90
N THR A 158 -12.08 -6.31 -1.79
CA THR A 158 -12.52 -6.56 -3.15
C THR A 158 -12.29 -8.00 -3.56
N LEU A 159 -13.24 -8.56 -4.31
CA LEU A 159 -13.10 -9.94 -4.80
C LEU A 159 -12.23 -10.06 -6.05
N ASN A 160 -12.16 -9.01 -6.89
CA ASN A 160 -11.50 -9.05 -8.18
C ASN A 160 -10.47 -7.93 -8.32
N LEU A 161 -10.90 -6.67 -8.40
CA LEU A 161 -10.02 -5.55 -8.73
C LEU A 161 -10.29 -4.33 -7.85
N MET A 162 -9.21 -3.73 -7.35
CA MET A 162 -9.20 -2.40 -6.78
C MET A 162 -8.31 -1.49 -7.62
N THR A 163 -8.89 -0.43 -8.18
CA THR A 163 -8.17 0.61 -8.91
C THR A 163 -8.44 1.97 -8.27
N MET A 164 -7.38 2.69 -7.95
CA MET A 164 -7.47 4.05 -7.43
C MET A 164 -6.58 4.96 -8.28
N THR A 165 -7.12 6.08 -8.75
CA THR A 165 -6.41 7.09 -9.54
C THR A 165 -6.77 8.50 -9.11
N ALA A 166 -5.77 9.37 -9.07
CA ALA A 166 -5.87 10.80 -8.78
C ALA A 166 -4.78 11.53 -9.58
N ASP A 167 -5.08 12.74 -10.04
CA ASP A 167 -4.12 13.61 -10.72
C ASP A 167 -3.15 14.29 -9.72
N SER A 168 -3.59 14.45 -8.47
CA SER A 168 -2.82 15.06 -7.38
C SER A 168 -2.52 14.01 -6.30
N ASP A 169 -2.81 14.33 -5.04
CA ASP A 169 -2.39 13.55 -3.90
C ASP A 169 -3.44 12.49 -3.57
N PHE A 170 -2.95 11.31 -3.23
CA PHE A 170 -3.74 10.24 -2.66
C PHE A 170 -3.37 10.05 -1.20
N MET A 171 -4.30 10.41 -0.31
CA MET A 171 -4.07 10.37 1.12
C MET A 171 -5.10 9.53 1.85
N LEU A 172 -4.64 8.47 2.50
CA LEU A 172 -5.47 7.67 3.39
C LEU A 172 -4.90 7.68 4.80
N THR A 173 -5.72 8.13 5.75
CA THR A 173 -5.35 8.20 7.17
C THR A 173 -6.36 7.44 8.02
N ALA A 174 -5.88 6.46 8.78
CA ALA A 174 -6.71 5.72 9.75
C ALA A 174 -6.04 5.72 11.12
N ALA A 175 -6.76 6.11 12.17
CA ALA A 175 -6.17 6.12 13.50
C ALA A 175 -6.02 4.71 14.08
N GLN A 176 -6.87 3.73 13.70
CA GLN A 176 -6.65 2.32 14.04
C GLN A 176 -5.93 1.63 12.89
N ALA A 177 -6.55 0.77 12.08
CA ALA A 177 -5.86 0.04 11.02
C ALA A 177 -6.26 0.54 9.63
N LEU A 178 -5.39 0.32 8.65
CA LEU A 178 -5.67 0.53 7.24
C LEU A 178 -5.40 -0.77 6.50
N THR A 179 -6.45 -1.38 5.95
CA THR A 179 -6.39 -2.72 5.36
C THR A 179 -7.01 -2.73 3.97
N PHE A 180 -6.26 -3.24 3.00
CA PHE A 180 -6.76 -3.61 1.69
C PHE A 180 -6.62 -5.12 1.49
N THR A 181 -7.69 -5.77 1.07
CA THR A 181 -7.68 -7.18 0.66
C THR A 181 -8.33 -7.31 -0.71
N GLN A 182 -7.61 -7.92 -1.67
CA GLN A 182 -7.98 -7.84 -3.07
C GLN A 182 -7.31 -8.92 -3.91
N THR A 183 -7.90 -9.22 -5.07
CA THR A 183 -7.28 -10.08 -6.09
C THR A 183 -6.39 -9.31 -7.07
N ASP A 184 -6.52 -7.98 -7.19
CA ASP A 184 -5.63 -7.08 -7.93
C ASP A 184 -5.63 -5.72 -7.25
N PHE A 185 -4.45 -5.14 -6.95
CA PHE A 185 -4.33 -3.78 -6.41
C PHE A 185 -3.51 -2.88 -7.33
N THR A 186 -4.15 -1.85 -7.87
CA THR A 186 -3.47 -0.82 -8.65
C THR A 186 -3.80 0.56 -8.10
N VAL A 187 -2.77 1.28 -7.70
CA VAL A 187 -2.85 2.70 -7.37
C VAL A 187 -1.93 3.45 -8.32
N LYS A 188 -2.48 4.38 -9.09
CA LYS A 188 -1.72 5.22 -10.01
C LYS A 188 -2.02 6.69 -9.75
N MET A 189 -1.00 7.43 -9.33
CA MET A 189 -1.07 8.86 -9.02
C MET A 189 -0.01 9.62 -9.79
N ASP A 190 -0.31 10.86 -10.16
CA ASP A 190 0.65 11.74 -10.82
C ASP A 190 1.49 12.56 -9.80
N SER A 191 0.97 12.78 -8.57
CA SER A 191 1.66 13.35 -7.40
C SER A 191 1.84 12.30 -6.30
N ASP A 192 1.54 12.57 -5.03
CA ASP A 192 2.01 11.76 -3.91
C ASP A 192 1.01 10.68 -3.45
N ILE A 193 1.52 9.50 -3.07
CA ILE A 193 0.75 8.49 -2.33
C ILE A 193 1.21 8.50 -0.87
N SER A 194 0.26 8.70 0.05
CA SER A 194 0.49 8.60 1.49
C SER A 194 -0.56 7.73 2.15
N THR A 195 -0.14 6.60 2.71
CA THR A 195 -0.99 5.73 3.55
C THR A 195 -0.46 5.73 4.98
N ILE A 196 -1.24 6.27 5.92
CA ILE A 196 -0.82 6.46 7.31
C ILE A 196 -1.80 5.74 8.25
N SER A 197 -1.23 4.91 9.12
CA SER A 197 -1.93 4.35 10.26
C SER A 197 -1.34 4.87 11.57
N GLU A 198 -2.13 5.58 12.37
CA GLU A 198 -1.60 6.22 13.58
C GLU A 198 -1.37 5.21 14.72
N ARG A 199 -2.37 4.37 15.01
CA ARG A 199 -2.39 3.43 16.14
C ARG A 199 -2.47 1.96 15.74
N GLY A 200 -2.58 1.63 14.46
CA GLY A 200 -2.69 0.27 13.93
C GLY A 200 -1.70 -0.04 12.80
N SER A 201 -1.95 -1.14 12.10
CA SER A 201 -1.10 -1.63 11.00
C SER A 201 -1.61 -1.13 9.66
N VAL A 202 -0.70 -1.00 8.69
CA VAL A 202 -1.03 -0.85 7.27
C VAL A 202 -0.80 -2.22 6.63
N LEU A 203 -1.87 -2.81 6.10
CA LEU A 203 -1.83 -4.11 5.44
C LEU A 203 -2.39 -3.98 4.01
N ILE A 204 -1.56 -4.26 3.02
CA ILE A 204 -1.99 -4.48 1.64
C ILE A 204 -1.78 -5.97 1.36
N ASN A 205 -2.87 -6.71 1.12
CA ASN A 205 -2.81 -8.17 0.94
C ASN A 205 -3.47 -8.59 -0.38
N HIS A 206 -2.63 -8.95 -1.36
CA HIS A 206 -3.07 -9.47 -2.64
C HIS A 206 -3.22 -10.99 -2.59
N VAL A 207 -4.40 -11.49 -2.97
CA VAL A 207 -4.76 -12.91 -3.05
C VAL A 207 -5.37 -13.18 -4.43
N GLY A 208 -4.55 -13.56 -5.40
CA GLY A 208 -4.98 -13.64 -6.79
C GLY A 208 -4.03 -14.35 -7.76
N PRO A 209 -4.53 -14.95 -8.86
CA PRO A 209 -3.72 -15.66 -9.86
C PRO A 209 -3.21 -14.76 -11.00
N THR A 210 -3.26 -13.44 -10.84
CA THR A 210 -3.04 -12.44 -11.89
C THR A 210 -1.57 -12.07 -12.03
N ALA A 211 -1.12 -11.67 -13.23
CA ALA A 211 0.32 -11.45 -13.48
C ALA A 211 0.95 -10.25 -12.73
N PHE A 212 0.13 -9.38 -12.15
CA PHE A 212 0.56 -8.21 -11.38
C PHE A 212 -0.18 -8.23 -10.05
N GLY A 213 0.56 -8.26 -8.94
CA GLY A 213 0.02 -8.37 -7.60
C GLY A 213 -0.34 -7.01 -7.00
N VAL A 214 0.67 -6.31 -6.51
CA VAL A 214 0.57 -4.95 -5.97
C VAL A 214 1.33 -3.99 -6.89
N LEU A 215 0.65 -3.00 -7.44
CA LEU A 215 1.26 -1.96 -8.26
C LEU A 215 0.96 -0.57 -7.69
N LEU A 216 1.98 0.09 -7.15
CA LEU A 216 1.91 1.47 -6.67
C LEU A 216 2.79 2.35 -7.56
N LEU A 217 2.19 3.35 -8.21
CA LEU A 217 2.86 4.30 -9.09
C LEU A 217 2.57 5.72 -8.60
N SER A 218 3.59 6.52 -8.29
CA SER A 218 3.42 7.91 -7.83
C SER A 218 4.61 8.83 -8.14
N GLY A 219 4.42 10.13 -7.86
CA GLY A 219 5.45 11.13 -7.56
C GLY A 219 6.29 10.66 -6.37
N ASP A 220 5.90 10.97 -5.13
CA ASP A 220 6.42 10.30 -3.91
C ASP A 220 5.53 9.13 -3.46
N LEU A 221 6.13 8.08 -2.90
CA LEU A 221 5.42 6.95 -2.29
C LEU A 221 5.80 6.85 -0.81
N SER A 222 4.81 7.00 0.07
CA SER A 222 5.03 6.88 1.51
C SER A 222 4.00 6.03 2.23
N GLY A 223 4.48 5.25 3.20
CA GLY A 223 3.63 4.46 4.09
C GLY A 223 4.17 4.46 5.51
N ALA A 224 3.31 4.76 6.49
CA ALA A 224 3.73 4.87 7.88
C ALA A 224 2.79 4.15 8.86
N SER A 225 3.38 3.43 9.82
CA SER A 225 2.67 2.95 11.02
C SER A 225 3.32 3.51 12.29
N THR A 226 2.58 4.34 13.04
CA THR A 226 3.17 5.18 14.09
C THR A 226 3.04 4.69 15.54
N ALA A 227 2.46 3.50 15.76
CA ALA A 227 2.29 2.94 17.11
C ALA A 227 3.02 1.64 17.35
N ARG A 228 3.32 1.40 18.65
CA ARG A 228 4.30 0.43 19.15
C ARG A 228 4.06 -1.04 18.77
N ASP A 229 2.83 -1.45 18.50
CA ASP A 229 2.45 -2.86 18.29
C ASP A 229 1.89 -3.14 16.87
N ASN A 230 2.49 -2.52 15.84
CA ASN A 230 1.98 -2.57 14.46
C ASN A 230 3.02 -2.92 13.41
N THR A 231 2.56 -3.41 12.27
CA THR A 231 3.41 -3.74 11.13
C THR A 231 2.95 -2.96 9.90
N LEU A 232 3.91 -2.56 9.06
CA LEU A 232 3.64 -2.20 7.68
C LEU A 232 3.92 -3.43 6.83
N GLN A 233 2.87 -4.03 6.27
CA GLN A 233 2.93 -5.31 5.57
C GLN A 233 2.35 -5.17 4.16
N LEU A 234 3.17 -5.54 3.17
CA LEU A 234 2.82 -5.54 1.76
C LEU A 234 2.99 -6.96 1.23
N ASP A 235 1.92 -7.74 1.27
CA ASP A 235 1.93 -9.14 0.91
C ASP A 235 1.21 -9.35 -0.42
N SER A 236 1.77 -10.17 -1.29
CA SER A 236 1.14 -10.56 -2.53
C SER A 236 1.36 -12.02 -2.85
N THR A 237 0.41 -12.67 -3.51
CA THR A 237 0.67 -13.97 -4.14
C THR A 237 1.42 -13.81 -5.47
N GLN A 238 1.69 -12.60 -5.95
CA GLN A 238 2.25 -12.33 -7.30
C GLN A 238 3.33 -11.25 -7.23
N THR A 239 3.72 -10.67 -8.37
CA THR A 239 4.72 -9.60 -8.42
C THR A 239 4.22 -8.32 -7.76
N SER A 240 5.03 -7.77 -6.84
CA SER A 240 4.82 -6.47 -6.21
C SER A 240 5.81 -5.44 -6.78
N THR A 241 5.29 -4.36 -7.35
CA THR A 241 6.08 -3.25 -7.92
C THR A 241 5.69 -1.94 -7.28
N TYR A 242 6.68 -1.26 -6.73
CA TYR A 242 6.59 0.05 -6.12
C TYR A 242 7.46 1.00 -6.94
N THR A 243 6.83 1.90 -7.69
CA THR A 243 7.55 2.88 -8.52
C THR A 243 7.20 4.28 -8.10
N SER A 244 8.24 5.09 -7.91
CA SER A 244 8.12 6.51 -7.61
C SER A 244 9.02 7.30 -8.55
N ASN A 245 8.51 8.42 -9.06
CA ASN A 245 9.33 9.36 -9.83
C ASN A 245 10.33 10.06 -8.92
N ASP A 246 9.93 10.42 -7.71
CA ASP A 246 10.74 11.04 -6.67
C ASP A 246 11.22 9.93 -5.70
N GLY A 247 10.78 9.89 -4.45
CA GLY A 247 11.25 8.94 -3.42
C GLY A 247 10.23 7.88 -2.96
N ILE A 248 10.77 6.74 -2.49
CA ILE A 248 9.99 5.72 -1.77
C ILE A 248 10.40 5.74 -0.30
N SER A 249 9.46 5.94 0.61
CA SER A 249 9.70 5.98 2.06
C SER A 249 8.69 5.15 2.84
N PHE A 250 9.12 4.03 3.40
CA PHE A 250 8.28 3.21 4.27
C PHE A 250 8.84 3.17 5.69
N ALA A 251 8.03 3.56 6.67
CA ALA A 251 8.46 3.65 8.06
C ALA A 251 7.49 2.96 9.01
N SER A 252 7.98 1.98 9.76
CA SER A 252 7.23 1.35 10.84
C SER A 252 7.89 1.61 12.18
N THR A 253 7.17 2.33 13.03
CA THR A 253 7.58 2.59 14.42
C THR A 253 7.07 1.53 15.39
N GLY A 254 6.31 0.54 14.90
CA GLY A 254 5.73 -0.57 15.64
C GLY A 254 6.37 -1.92 15.33
N PHE A 255 5.87 -2.98 15.96
CA PHE A 255 6.04 -4.34 15.45
C PHE A 255 4.88 -5.24 15.88
N SER A 256 4.57 -6.25 15.09
CA SER A 256 3.66 -7.33 15.50
C SER A 256 4.32 -8.69 15.29
N GLU A 257 3.82 -9.73 15.96
CA GLU A 257 4.25 -11.10 15.67
C GLU A 257 3.59 -11.55 14.36
N SER A 258 4.31 -11.37 13.24
CA SER A 258 3.84 -11.82 11.93
C SER A 258 4.06 -13.33 11.84
N ARG A 259 2.98 -14.09 11.66
CA ARG A 259 3.03 -15.52 11.35
C ARG A 259 3.01 -15.71 9.83
N ARG A 260 3.94 -16.50 9.28
CA ARG A 260 3.81 -17.06 7.93
C ARG A 260 2.58 -18.00 7.92
N GLN A 261 1.80 -17.99 6.84
CA GLN A 261 0.68 -18.92 6.67
C GLN A 261 1.17 -20.38 6.73
N GLN A 262 0.31 -21.25 7.25
CA GLN A 262 0.61 -22.64 7.63
C GLN A 262 0.83 -23.59 6.43
N ASP A 263 0.54 -23.13 5.21
CA ASP A 263 0.55 -23.93 3.98
C ASP A 263 1.86 -23.78 3.21
N GLY A 264 2.98 -24.02 3.92
CA GLY A 264 4.33 -23.82 3.43
C GLY A 264 4.67 -24.51 2.11
N ASP A 265 5.32 -23.75 1.24
CA ASP A 265 6.40 -24.15 0.35
C ASP A 265 7.18 -22.88 -0.02
N SER A 266 8.01 -22.40 0.90
CA SER A 266 9.22 -21.61 0.60
C SER A 266 10.23 -21.79 1.74
N ASN A 267 11.50 -21.56 1.45
CA ASN A 267 12.62 -22.14 2.20
C ASN A 267 12.62 -21.91 3.73
N ALA A 268 13.10 -22.94 4.41
CA ALA A 268 12.79 -23.29 5.78
C ALA A 268 13.70 -22.65 6.84
N HIS A 269 14.31 -21.48 6.61
CA HIS A 269 15.26 -20.93 7.58
C HIS A 269 14.72 -19.86 8.54
N GLN A 270 13.53 -19.28 8.32
CA GLN A 270 12.99 -18.28 9.25
C GLN A 270 11.48 -18.42 9.49
N GLN A 271 11.07 -19.57 10.03
CA GLN A 271 9.68 -19.88 10.43
C GLN A 271 9.31 -19.41 11.86
N PHE A 272 10.04 -18.45 12.44
CA PHE A 272 9.77 -18.06 13.82
C PHE A 272 8.65 -17.02 13.91
N GLU A 273 7.88 -17.06 15.00
CA GLU A 273 7.10 -15.90 15.47
C GLU A 273 8.10 -14.77 15.74
N GLN A 274 8.34 -13.94 14.73
CA GLN A 274 9.24 -12.81 14.83
C GLN A 274 8.42 -11.53 14.92
N SER A 275 8.90 -10.61 15.76
CA SER A 275 8.41 -9.24 15.78
C SER A 275 8.80 -8.54 14.47
N VAL A 276 7.86 -8.35 13.55
CA VAL A 276 8.08 -7.70 12.26
C VAL A 276 7.61 -6.26 12.32
N GLY A 277 8.52 -5.33 12.00
CA GLY A 277 8.19 -3.91 11.84
C GLY A 277 7.72 -3.61 10.42
N PHE A 278 8.48 -4.06 9.43
CA PHE A 278 8.18 -3.92 8.00
C PHE A 278 8.34 -5.27 7.28
N SER A 279 7.42 -5.58 6.37
CA SER A 279 7.64 -6.65 5.40
C SER A 279 7.03 -6.38 4.04
N ALA A 280 7.75 -6.77 2.99
CA ALA A 280 7.19 -6.95 1.65
C ALA A 280 7.46 -8.39 1.20
N ARG A 281 6.41 -9.12 0.81
CA ARG A 281 6.51 -10.57 0.53
C ARG A 281 5.72 -10.99 -0.71
N THR A 282 6.26 -11.95 -1.47
CA THR A 282 5.57 -12.59 -2.60
C THR A 282 5.61 -14.11 -2.49
N TYR A 283 4.49 -14.82 -2.71
CA TYR A 283 4.35 -16.26 -2.35
C TYR A 283 4.06 -17.25 -3.51
N GLU A 284 4.11 -16.84 -4.78
CA GLU A 284 4.00 -17.79 -5.91
C GLU A 284 5.26 -17.81 -6.78
N PRO A 285 5.51 -18.91 -7.53
CA PRO A 285 6.71 -19.15 -8.34
C PRO A 285 7.05 -18.14 -9.47
N GLU A 286 6.40 -16.98 -9.55
CA GLU A 286 6.73 -15.87 -10.46
C GLU A 286 6.69 -14.49 -9.78
N GLY A 287 6.57 -14.46 -8.44
CA GLY A 287 6.54 -13.22 -7.67
C GLY A 287 7.90 -12.54 -7.65
N HIS A 288 7.95 -11.28 -8.07
CA HIS A 288 9.09 -10.38 -7.94
C HIS A 288 8.79 -9.26 -6.95
N ILE A 289 9.80 -8.77 -6.24
CA ILE A 289 9.70 -7.50 -5.49
C ILE A 289 10.56 -6.46 -6.21
N ILE A 290 9.92 -5.38 -6.66
CA ILE A 290 10.58 -4.29 -7.38
C ILE A 290 10.33 -2.98 -6.66
N PHE A 291 11.41 -2.29 -6.26
CA PHE A 291 11.39 -0.90 -5.86
C PHE A 291 12.18 -0.08 -6.90
N ASP A 292 11.51 0.83 -7.61
CA ASP A 292 12.08 1.68 -8.66
C ASP A 292 11.85 3.16 -8.29
N SER A 293 12.88 3.85 -7.81
CA SER A 293 12.85 5.29 -7.55
C SER A 293 13.71 6.02 -8.60
N ARG A 294 13.04 6.72 -9.52
CA ARG A 294 13.67 7.18 -10.77
C ARG A 294 14.49 8.45 -10.64
N SER A 295 14.24 9.27 -9.61
CA SER A 295 14.97 10.53 -9.41
C SER A 295 15.48 10.77 -7.99
N SER A 296 15.15 9.91 -7.03
CA SER A 296 15.52 10.09 -5.62
C SER A 296 15.97 8.77 -4.97
N SER A 297 15.65 8.60 -3.69
CA SER A 297 16.08 7.51 -2.82
C SER A 297 14.96 6.52 -2.44
N VAL A 298 15.36 5.31 -2.08
CA VAL A 298 14.52 4.36 -1.33
C VAL A 298 14.96 4.36 0.13
N ALA A 299 14.02 4.59 1.06
CA ALA A 299 14.26 4.56 2.49
C ALA A 299 13.24 3.64 3.18
N LEU A 300 13.73 2.57 3.83
CA LEU A 300 12.92 1.66 4.63
C LEU A 300 13.38 1.73 6.09
N ASP A 301 12.45 1.96 7.02
CA ASP A 301 12.69 1.98 8.48
C ASP A 301 11.77 0.99 9.18
N ALA A 302 12.36 0.07 9.95
CA ALA A 302 11.67 -0.90 10.77
C ALA A 302 12.14 -0.86 12.24
N ASN A 303 11.20 -0.59 13.14
CA ASN A 303 11.42 -0.57 14.58
C ASN A 303 11.82 -1.94 15.21
N LYS A 304 11.82 -3.04 14.44
CA LYS A 304 12.26 -4.38 14.85
C LYS A 304 12.97 -5.10 13.68
N ASN A 305 12.28 -6.05 13.04
CA ASN A 305 12.78 -6.81 11.92
C ASN A 305 12.20 -6.22 10.63
N MET A 306 13.05 -6.12 9.62
CA MET A 306 12.68 -5.80 8.24
C MET A 306 12.84 -7.07 7.40
N ILE A 307 11.79 -7.46 6.69
CA ILE A 307 11.76 -8.71 5.91
C ILE A 307 11.33 -8.41 4.47
N LEU A 308 12.23 -8.66 3.52
CA LEU A 308 11.96 -8.66 2.09
C LEU A 308 12.13 -10.11 1.61
N ASP A 309 11.09 -10.72 1.06
CA ASP A 309 11.05 -12.17 0.83
C ASP A 309 10.26 -12.50 -0.44
N THR A 310 10.92 -13.15 -1.40
CA THR A 310 10.33 -13.42 -2.71
C THR A 310 10.80 -14.75 -3.27
N ASP A 311 9.93 -15.43 -4.02
CA ASP A 311 10.32 -16.69 -4.68
C ASP A 311 11.23 -16.43 -5.88
N GLN A 312 11.05 -15.33 -6.62
CA GLN A 312 11.87 -15.03 -7.79
C GLN A 312 12.84 -13.89 -7.51
N THR A 313 12.74 -12.78 -8.24
CA THR A 313 13.76 -11.72 -8.23
C THR A 313 13.40 -10.62 -7.24
N MET A 314 14.39 -10.19 -6.47
CA MET A 314 14.34 -8.94 -5.73
C MET A 314 15.20 -7.90 -6.45
N LEU A 315 14.57 -6.81 -6.89
CA LEU A 315 15.21 -5.72 -7.62
C LEU A 315 14.95 -4.40 -6.90
N ILE A 316 16.02 -3.73 -6.46
CA ILE A 316 15.92 -2.38 -5.90
C ILE A 316 16.89 -1.47 -6.66
N ASP A 317 16.34 -0.60 -7.49
CA ASP A 317 17.10 0.32 -8.34
C ASP A 317 16.71 1.77 -8.03
N THR A 318 17.72 2.61 -7.85
CA THR A 318 17.55 4.01 -7.44
C THR A 318 18.57 4.90 -8.12
N PHE A 319 18.14 6.09 -8.54
CA PHE A 319 19.06 7.09 -9.08
C PHE A 319 19.93 7.74 -7.99
N GLU A 320 19.43 7.94 -6.77
CA GLU A 320 20.22 8.47 -5.68
C GLU A 320 20.69 7.37 -4.71
N GLY A 321 20.14 7.34 -3.49
CA GLY A 321 20.61 6.48 -2.42
C GLY A 321 19.58 5.45 -1.97
N GLN A 322 20.04 4.43 -1.28
CA GLN A 322 19.18 3.49 -0.56
C GLN A 322 19.53 3.50 0.93
N SER A 323 18.53 3.51 1.80
CA SER A 323 18.69 3.47 3.25
C SER A 323 17.79 2.40 3.85
N TYR A 324 18.36 1.49 4.62
CA TYR A 324 17.63 0.46 5.36
C TYR A 324 18.01 0.54 6.83
N ASP A 325 17.08 0.95 7.69
CA ASP A 325 17.26 0.98 9.15
C ASP A 325 16.36 -0.09 9.79
N ALA A 326 16.95 -1.11 10.42
CA ALA A 326 16.22 -2.15 11.13
C ALA A 326 16.80 -2.36 12.52
N ARG A 327 15.99 -2.24 13.58
CA ARG A 327 16.55 -2.27 14.94
C ARG A 327 17.11 -3.62 15.41
N GLN A 328 16.68 -4.72 14.82
CA GLN A 328 17.13 -6.06 15.23
C GLN A 328 17.67 -6.87 14.08
N GLN A 329 16.91 -7.01 13.00
CA GLN A 329 17.33 -7.85 11.88
C GLN A 329 16.86 -7.27 10.55
N LEU A 330 17.72 -7.34 9.55
CA LEU A 330 17.35 -7.16 8.15
C LEU A 330 17.50 -8.50 7.43
N ILE A 331 16.44 -8.96 6.77
CA ILE A 331 16.43 -10.21 6.00
C ILE A 331 15.95 -9.90 4.59
N MET A 332 16.78 -10.29 3.62
CA MET A 332 16.50 -10.21 2.19
C MET A 332 16.68 -11.60 1.58
N GLU A 333 15.57 -12.23 1.18
CA GLU A 333 15.55 -13.60 0.65
C GLU A 333 14.90 -13.64 -0.73
N SER A 334 15.56 -14.36 -1.64
CA SER A 334 15.14 -14.58 -3.02
C SER A 334 15.36 -16.06 -3.34
N GLU A 335 14.31 -16.88 -3.27
CA GLU A 335 14.45 -18.33 -3.30
C GLU A 335 15.09 -18.81 -4.62
N ASP A 336 14.44 -18.60 -5.75
CA ASP A 336 14.87 -19.09 -7.05
C ASP A 336 15.50 -18.02 -7.93
N GLY A 337 15.49 -16.74 -7.52
CA GLY A 337 15.99 -15.62 -8.32
C GLY A 337 17.21 -14.91 -7.74
N PRO A 338 17.66 -13.82 -8.38
CA PRO A 338 18.69 -12.95 -7.84
C PRO A 338 18.16 -11.87 -6.90
N ILE A 339 19.06 -11.41 -6.05
CA ILE A 339 18.99 -10.18 -5.27
C ILE A 339 19.87 -9.15 -5.97
N TYR A 340 19.26 -8.07 -6.49
CA TYR A 340 19.99 -6.99 -7.16
C TYR A 340 19.67 -5.62 -6.55
N TYR A 341 20.72 -4.93 -6.11
CA TYR A 341 20.64 -3.62 -5.46
C TYR A 341 21.57 -2.66 -6.19
N ALA A 342 21.01 -1.57 -6.73
CA ALA A 342 21.78 -0.51 -7.37
C ALA A 342 21.34 0.87 -6.84
N GLY A 343 22.26 1.59 -6.20
CA GLY A 343 22.04 2.98 -5.80
C GLY A 343 23.16 3.87 -6.30
N ALA A 344 22.89 4.79 -7.23
CA ALA A 344 23.98 5.54 -7.87
C ALA A 344 24.82 6.37 -6.86
N LEU A 345 24.20 6.98 -5.84
CA LEU A 345 24.89 7.77 -4.82
C LEU A 345 25.28 6.98 -3.57
N GLY A 346 24.66 5.84 -3.28
CA GLY A 346 25.08 4.99 -2.18
C GLY A 346 24.01 4.06 -1.62
N ILE A 347 24.44 3.11 -0.79
CA ILE A 347 23.57 2.18 -0.06
C ILE A 347 24.03 2.18 1.41
N ASP A 348 23.11 2.50 2.32
CA ASP A 348 23.36 2.48 3.77
C ASP A 348 22.43 1.48 4.45
N ILE A 349 23.01 0.49 5.12
CA ILE A 349 22.28 -0.53 5.87
C ILE A 349 22.71 -0.45 7.33
N GLN A 350 21.76 -0.11 8.20
CA GLN A 350 21.96 0.06 9.63
C GLN A 350 21.10 -0.92 10.43
N VAL A 351 21.75 -1.85 11.13
CA VAL A 351 21.12 -2.86 11.99
C VAL A 351 21.75 -2.87 13.39
N PRO A 352 21.61 -1.77 14.16
CA PRO A 352 22.36 -1.53 15.41
C PRO A 352 21.96 -2.42 16.59
N GLY A 353 21.19 -3.48 16.39
CA GLY A 353 20.77 -4.40 17.45
C GLY A 353 20.76 -5.86 17.05
N GLY A 354 21.32 -6.21 15.89
CA GLY A 354 21.50 -7.59 15.47
C GLY A 354 22.14 -7.68 14.09
N SER A 355 21.54 -8.46 13.19
CA SER A 355 22.23 -9.01 12.01
C SER A 355 21.53 -8.70 10.69
N THR A 356 22.32 -8.69 9.62
CA THR A 356 21.86 -8.55 8.23
C THR A 356 22.06 -9.86 7.49
N TYR A 357 21.01 -10.34 6.80
CA TYR A 357 21.01 -11.59 6.06
C TYR A 357 20.59 -11.37 4.61
N PHE A 358 21.41 -11.84 3.68
CA PHE A 358 21.06 -11.97 2.26
C PHE A 358 21.12 -13.44 1.85
N SER A 359 20.05 -13.96 1.26
CA SER A 359 19.95 -15.36 0.83
C SER A 359 19.38 -15.48 -0.58
N SER A 360 20.13 -16.09 -1.49
CA SER A 360 19.68 -16.36 -2.86
C SER A 360 20.21 -17.69 -3.39
N HIS A 361 19.43 -18.48 -4.14
CA HIS A 361 20.00 -19.64 -4.86
C HIS A 361 20.72 -19.24 -6.16
N GLN A 362 20.62 -17.98 -6.59
CA GLN A 362 21.32 -17.44 -7.76
C GLN A 362 22.40 -16.41 -7.38
N TYR A 363 22.13 -15.12 -7.61
CA TYR A 363 23.13 -14.06 -7.52
C TYR A 363 22.72 -13.08 -6.41
N THR A 364 23.67 -12.65 -5.60
CA THR A 364 23.51 -11.49 -4.71
C THR A 364 24.48 -10.40 -5.17
N ASP A 365 23.93 -9.40 -5.83
CA ASP A 365 24.64 -8.32 -6.51
C ASP A 365 24.26 -6.97 -5.89
N ILE A 366 25.24 -6.25 -5.34
CA ILE A 366 25.03 -4.98 -4.64
C ILE A 366 26.05 -3.94 -5.14
N PHE A 367 25.55 -2.86 -5.74
CA PHE A 367 26.33 -1.85 -6.45
C PHE A 367 25.94 -0.41 -6.09
N ALA A 368 26.94 0.47 -6.03
CA ALA A 368 26.73 1.91 -5.94
C ALA A 368 27.93 2.67 -6.51
N ASP A 369 27.73 3.85 -7.09
CA ASP A 369 28.85 4.60 -7.68
C ASP A 369 29.74 5.29 -6.62
N ARG A 370 29.25 5.45 -5.38
CA ARG A 370 29.99 6.13 -4.31
C ARG A 370 30.23 5.25 -3.09
N ASP A 371 29.25 5.16 -2.19
CA ASP A 371 29.44 4.59 -0.86
C ASP A 371 28.45 3.46 -0.60
N ILE A 372 28.94 2.30 -0.19
CA ILE A 372 28.11 1.22 0.36
C ILE A 372 28.60 0.93 1.77
N THR A 373 27.70 1.08 2.74
CA THR A 373 27.96 0.89 4.16
C THR A 373 27.03 -0.18 4.72
N PHE A 374 27.62 -1.19 5.33
CA PHE A 374 26.92 -2.16 6.16
C PHE A 374 27.36 -1.97 7.60
N GLN A 375 26.40 -1.63 8.46
CA GLN A 375 26.62 -1.52 9.89
C GLN A 375 25.60 -2.37 10.64
N ALA A 376 26.06 -3.45 11.28
CA ALA A 376 25.24 -4.28 12.14
C ALA A 376 25.99 -4.55 13.46
N ASP A 377 25.27 -4.75 14.55
CA ASP A 377 25.89 -5.01 15.86
C ASP A 377 26.40 -6.46 15.98
N ASP A 378 25.83 -7.38 15.20
CA ASP A 378 26.12 -8.82 15.20
C ASP A 378 26.62 -9.24 13.81
N ASP A 379 25.86 -10.01 13.03
CA ASP A 379 26.39 -10.64 11.81
C ASP A 379 26.01 -9.91 10.52
N LEU A 380 26.89 -10.00 9.52
CA LEU A 380 26.53 -9.87 8.11
C LEU A 380 26.72 -11.21 7.42
N ASP A 381 25.61 -11.85 7.02
CA ASP A 381 25.59 -13.14 6.35
C ASP A 381 25.06 -12.99 4.92
N ILE A 382 25.85 -13.46 3.95
CA ILE A 382 25.48 -13.47 2.53
C ILE A 382 25.67 -14.89 2.01
N THR A 383 24.58 -15.56 1.67
CA THR A 383 24.57 -16.90 1.10
C THR A 383 24.05 -16.84 -0.33
N SER A 384 24.86 -17.24 -1.31
CA SER A 384 24.47 -17.21 -2.72
C SER A 384 25.15 -18.27 -3.60
N PHE A 385 24.68 -18.48 -4.83
CA PHE A 385 25.49 -19.20 -5.82
C PHE A 385 26.64 -18.33 -6.35
N HIS A 386 26.39 -17.03 -6.52
CA HIS A 386 27.36 -16.03 -6.90
C HIS A 386 27.12 -14.74 -6.11
N SER A 387 28.17 -14.12 -5.62
CA SER A 387 28.08 -12.83 -4.95
C SER A 387 29.05 -11.82 -5.57
N HIS A 388 28.53 -10.65 -5.96
CA HIS A 388 29.35 -9.50 -6.33
C HIS A 388 28.90 -8.26 -5.57
N ILE A 389 29.77 -7.77 -4.69
CA ILE A 389 29.44 -6.70 -3.77
C ILE A 389 30.49 -5.60 -3.90
N GLU A 390 30.06 -4.41 -4.30
CA GLU A 390 30.86 -3.21 -4.20
C GLU A 390 30.67 -2.60 -2.81
N VAL A 391 31.71 -2.50 -1.99
CA VAL A 391 31.60 -2.00 -0.61
C VAL A 391 32.66 -0.98 -0.29
N THR A 392 32.25 0.07 0.41
CA THR A 392 33.16 1.09 0.94
C THR A 392 33.47 0.85 2.41
N SER A 393 32.48 0.42 3.20
CA SER A 393 32.65 0.17 4.63
C SER A 393 31.81 -1.02 5.15
N PHE A 394 32.45 -1.85 5.98
CA PHE A 394 31.79 -2.82 6.84
C PHE A 394 32.09 -2.52 8.31
N ASN A 395 31.06 -2.57 9.15
CA ASN A 395 31.16 -2.47 10.59
C ASN A 395 30.18 -3.48 11.22
N ASN A 396 30.62 -4.74 11.33
CA ASN A 396 29.81 -5.87 11.83
C ASN A 396 30.65 -6.70 12.80
N ALA A 397 30.05 -7.46 13.73
CA ALA A 397 30.81 -8.36 14.59
C ALA A 397 31.47 -9.45 13.73
N ASP A 398 30.67 -10.22 12.99
CA ASP A 398 31.12 -11.25 12.04
C ASP A 398 30.69 -10.90 10.61
N ILE A 399 31.50 -11.29 9.63
CA ILE A 399 31.17 -11.16 8.20
C ILE A 399 31.38 -12.51 7.53
N LEU A 400 30.29 -13.10 7.06
CA LEU A 400 30.26 -14.33 6.29
C LEU A 400 29.72 -14.06 4.89
N VAL A 401 30.54 -14.32 3.88
CA VAL A 401 30.06 -14.44 2.50
C VAL A 401 30.35 -15.82 2.00
N ASP A 402 29.29 -16.63 1.93
CA ASP A 402 29.31 -17.99 1.44
C ASP A 402 28.71 -18.06 0.03
N ALA A 403 29.60 -18.10 -0.96
CA ALA A 403 29.21 -18.28 -2.35
C ALA A 403 29.63 -19.66 -2.84
N SER A 404 28.72 -20.42 -3.44
CA SER A 404 29.07 -21.78 -3.90
C SER A 404 29.96 -21.82 -5.14
N LYS A 405 30.14 -20.71 -5.86
CA LYS A 405 30.99 -20.67 -7.06
C LYS A 405 31.92 -19.46 -7.15
N PHE A 406 31.42 -18.28 -6.79
CA PHE A 406 32.19 -17.06 -6.96
C PHE A 406 31.75 -15.99 -5.96
N SER A 407 32.70 -15.48 -5.21
CA SER A 407 32.54 -14.29 -4.39
C SER A 407 33.54 -13.23 -4.84
N ARG A 408 33.06 -12.02 -5.10
CA ARG A 408 33.88 -10.86 -5.38
C ARG A 408 33.46 -9.69 -4.52
N MET A 409 34.44 -9.11 -3.85
CA MET A 409 34.33 -7.82 -3.20
C MET A 409 35.20 -6.80 -3.90
N THR A 410 34.62 -5.64 -4.18
CA THR A 410 35.31 -4.50 -4.79
C THR A 410 35.07 -3.25 -3.98
N ALA A 411 36.07 -2.38 -3.90
CA ALA A 411 35.94 -1.08 -3.27
C ALA A 411 36.44 -0.02 -4.26
N GLY A 412 35.70 1.09 -4.39
CA GLY A 412 35.99 2.12 -5.38
C GLY A 412 37.36 2.78 -5.18
N SER A 413 37.67 3.20 -3.96
CA SER A 413 38.96 3.84 -3.62
C SER A 413 39.61 3.33 -2.34
N GLU A 414 38.83 3.00 -1.31
CA GLU A 414 39.29 2.47 -0.02
C GLU A 414 38.23 1.49 0.53
N LEU A 415 38.67 0.41 1.17
CA LEU A 415 37.80 -0.53 1.88
C LEU A 415 38.09 -0.44 3.38
N ASN A 416 37.12 0.01 4.17
CA ASN A 416 37.21 0.02 5.62
C ASN A 416 36.46 -1.19 6.18
N VAL A 417 37.17 -2.10 6.84
CA VAL A 417 36.56 -3.27 7.50
C VAL A 417 36.85 -3.19 8.99
N PHE A 418 35.80 -3.05 9.79
CA PHE A 418 35.85 -3.22 11.24
C PHE A 418 35.03 -4.46 11.61
N SER A 419 35.72 -5.48 12.13
CA SER A 419 35.09 -6.70 12.63
C SER A 419 35.68 -7.10 13.97
N GLN A 420 34.81 -7.54 14.88
CA GLN A 420 35.19 -7.98 16.23
C GLN A 420 35.43 -9.50 16.31
N GLY A 421 34.87 -10.26 15.38
CA GLY A 421 35.07 -11.70 15.24
C GLY A 421 35.58 -12.10 13.86
N ASP A 422 34.93 -13.07 13.24
CA ASP A 422 35.46 -13.77 12.07
C ASP A 422 35.08 -13.09 10.75
N LEU A 423 36.05 -13.07 9.82
CA LEU A 423 35.87 -12.67 8.43
C LEU A 423 36.05 -13.90 7.56
N LEU A 424 34.97 -14.43 6.98
CA LEU A 424 35.00 -15.61 6.13
C LEU A 424 34.44 -15.31 4.73
N PHE A 425 35.28 -15.53 3.73
CA PHE A 425 34.90 -15.49 2.32
C PHE A 425 35.13 -16.87 1.72
N THR A 426 34.07 -17.60 1.41
CA THR A 426 34.14 -18.92 0.77
C THR A 426 33.65 -18.85 -0.67
N ALA A 427 34.40 -19.54 -1.52
CA ALA A 427 34.03 -19.90 -2.87
C ALA A 427 34.41 -21.36 -3.05
N GLU A 428 33.44 -22.25 -3.20
CA GLU A 428 33.73 -23.65 -3.52
C GLU A 428 34.03 -23.80 -5.03
N ASP A 429 35.03 -24.62 -5.37
CA ASP A 429 35.53 -24.84 -6.75
C ASP A 429 34.63 -25.77 -7.59
#